data_AF-A0A3D8UM29-F1
#
_entry.id   AF-A0A3D8UM29-F1
#
_cell.length_a   1.000
_cell.length_b   1.000
_cell.length_c   1.000
_cell.angle_alpha   90.00
_cell.angle_beta   90.00
_cell.angle_gamma   90.00
#
_symmetry.space_group_name_H-M   'P 1'
#
loop_
_entity.id
_entity.type
_entity.pdbx_description
1 polymer ?
#
loop_
_entity_poly.entity_id
_entity_poly.type
_entity_poly.pdbx_seq_one_letter_code
_entity_poly.pdbx_strand_id
1 'polypeptide(L)'
;INDMQKYYFQNKLNNILLLVNKKLSFDNNLKGDFDLEDNIIKQSFEKNFIYTGCQILNKNLFNEYEVENFSIAKIWNKLLMKQQLNGFESINKFHHLTNLEIFKKLKGS
;
A
#
# COMPACT_ATOMS: atom_id res chain seq x y z
N ILE A 1 1.68 -12.44 -1.82
CA ILE A 1 1.56 -11.75 -3.14
C ILE A 1 0.61 -12.50 -4.06
N ASN A 2 0.70 -13.83 -4.20
CA ASN A 2 -0.19 -14.62 -5.07
C ASN A 2 -1.68 -14.36 -4.83
N ASP A 3 -2.13 -14.24 -3.57
CA ASP A 3 -3.54 -13.96 -3.26
C ASP A 3 -3.98 -12.56 -3.72
N MET A 4 -3.12 -11.55 -3.55
CA MET A 4 -3.37 -10.20 -4.08
C MET A 4 -3.47 -10.20 -5.60
N GLN A 5 -2.57 -10.92 -6.29
CA GLN A 5 -2.63 -11.05 -7.76
C GLN A 5 -3.93 -11.73 -8.21
N LYS A 6 -4.30 -12.84 -7.55
CA LYS A 6 -5.55 -13.55 -7.84
C LYS A 6 -6.75 -12.63 -7.65
N TYR A 7 -6.81 -11.91 -6.52
CA TYR A 7 -7.87 -10.94 -6.23
C TYR A 7 -7.95 -9.83 -7.29
N TYR A 8 -6.79 -9.27 -7.70
CA TYR A 8 -6.71 -8.24 -8.73
C TYR A 8 -7.33 -8.69 -10.06
N PHE A 9 -6.95 -9.87 -10.55
CA PHE A 9 -7.44 -10.39 -11.82
C PHE A 9 -8.91 -10.84 -11.75
N GLN A 10 -9.33 -11.47 -10.65
CA GLN A 10 -10.72 -11.92 -10.47
C GLN A 10 -11.71 -10.76 -10.43
N ASN A 11 -11.36 -9.68 -9.73
CA ASN A 11 -12.20 -8.48 -9.60
C ASN A 11 -11.99 -7.47 -10.73
N LYS A 12 -11.14 -7.80 -11.73
CA LYS A 12 -10.83 -6.94 -12.89
C LYS A 12 -10.43 -5.52 -12.47
N LEU A 13 -9.64 -5.41 -11.41
CA LEU A 13 -9.19 -4.13 -10.88
C LEU A 13 -8.21 -3.46 -11.83
N ASN A 14 -8.08 -2.14 -11.72
CA ASN A 14 -7.07 -1.37 -12.45
C ASN A 14 -5.92 -0.90 -11.55
N ASN A 15 -6.02 -1.07 -10.23
CA ASN A 15 -4.98 -0.82 -9.25
C ASN A 15 -5.21 -1.68 -8.01
N ILE A 16 -4.15 -2.00 -7.28
CA ILE A 16 -4.21 -2.48 -5.90
C ILE A 16 -2.88 -2.25 -5.18
N LEU A 17 -2.93 -1.84 -3.90
CA LEU A 17 -1.76 -1.71 -3.03
C LEU A 17 -1.73 -2.87 -2.02
N LEU A 18 -0.55 -3.45 -1.78
CA LEU A 18 -0.36 -4.40 -0.69
C LEU A 18 -0.11 -3.62 0.61
N LEU A 19 -1.02 -3.80 1.57
CA LEU A 19 -1.00 -3.12 2.85
C LEU A 19 -0.79 -4.11 3.99
N VAL A 20 -0.30 -3.62 5.12
CA VAL A 20 -0.21 -4.41 6.35
C VAL A 20 -0.71 -3.59 7.52
N ASN A 21 -1.45 -4.20 8.43
CA ASN A 21 -1.85 -3.52 9.65
C ASN A 21 -0.60 -3.15 10.46
N LYS A 22 -0.50 -1.91 10.95
CA LYS A 22 0.66 -1.44 11.73
C LYS A 22 0.98 -2.32 12.95
N LYS A 23 -0.01 -3.04 13.48
CA LYS A 23 0.17 -4.03 14.57
C LYS A 23 1.06 -5.22 14.20
N LEU A 24 1.20 -5.52 12.90
CA LEU A 24 2.06 -6.59 12.37
C LEU A 24 3.44 -6.07 11.94
N SER A 25 3.69 -4.77 12.06
CA SER A 25 4.99 -4.16 11.80
C SER A 25 5.99 -4.53 12.89
N PHE A 26 7.22 -4.85 12.51
CA PHE A 26 8.32 -5.00 13.44
C PHE A 26 8.68 -3.67 14.13
N ASP A 27 8.53 -2.56 13.40
CA ASP A 27 8.65 -1.22 13.96
C ASP A 27 7.27 -0.73 14.41
N ASN A 28 6.98 -0.90 15.71
CA ASN A 28 5.70 -0.50 16.32
C ASN A 28 5.47 1.03 16.34
N ASN A 29 6.50 1.82 16.06
CA ASN A 29 6.40 3.29 16.03
C ASN A 29 5.93 3.81 14.67
N LEU A 30 5.84 2.95 13.65
CA LEU A 30 5.35 3.34 12.34
C LEU A 30 3.88 3.75 12.39
N LYS A 31 3.61 4.96 11.89
CA LYS A 31 2.26 5.43 11.62
C LYS A 31 1.76 4.75 10.34
N GLY A 32 0.45 4.49 10.27
CA GLY A 32 -0.16 4.01 9.04
C GLY A 32 -0.22 5.12 7.98
N ASP A 33 -0.14 4.72 6.72
CA ASP A 33 -0.29 5.56 5.55
C ASP A 33 -1.77 5.74 5.16
N PHE A 34 -2.54 4.66 5.32
CA PHE A 34 -3.89 4.49 4.81
C PHE A 34 -4.84 3.90 5.84
N ASP A 35 -6.13 4.06 5.57
CA ASP A 35 -7.20 3.26 6.16
C ASP A 35 -7.78 2.31 5.12
N LEU A 36 -8.31 1.17 5.55
CA LEU A 36 -8.78 0.11 4.66
C LEU A 36 -10.10 -0.43 5.17
N GLU A 37 -11.13 -0.37 4.33
CA GLU A 37 -12.44 -0.93 4.60
C GLU A 37 -12.88 -1.71 3.35
N ASP A 38 -13.21 -2.99 3.51
CA ASP A 38 -13.64 -3.89 2.43
C ASP A 38 -12.72 -3.87 1.19
N ASN A 39 -11.41 -3.90 1.39
CA ASN A 39 -10.38 -3.80 0.34
C ASN A 39 -10.39 -2.48 -0.46
N ILE A 40 -11.08 -1.46 0.01
CA ILE A 40 -11.06 -0.10 -0.54
C ILE A 40 -10.30 0.80 0.43
N ILE A 41 -9.29 1.50 -0.10
CA ILE A 41 -8.54 2.48 0.68
C ILE A 41 -9.40 3.72 0.86
N LYS A 42 -9.55 4.15 2.11
CA LYS A 42 -10.36 5.32 2.47
C LYS A 42 -9.54 6.47 3.01
N GLN A 43 -10.09 7.66 2.83
CA GLN A 43 -9.59 8.84 3.49
C GLN A 43 -10.19 8.89 4.89
N SER A 44 -9.38 8.56 5.89
CA SER A 44 -9.76 8.55 7.30
C SER A 44 -8.70 9.27 8.13
N PHE A 45 -9.13 9.79 9.29
CA PHE A 45 -8.22 10.33 10.29
C PHE A 45 -7.36 9.22 10.90
N GLU A 46 -7.97 8.05 11.14
CA GLU A 46 -7.26 6.90 11.66
C GLU A 46 -6.63 6.10 10.52
N LYS A 47 -5.31 6.10 10.46
CA LYS A 47 -4.55 5.34 9.47
C LYS A 47 -3.86 4.17 10.15
N ASN A 48 -4.41 2.99 9.92
CA ASN A 48 -3.96 1.76 10.57
C ASN A 48 -3.11 0.86 9.66
N PHE A 49 -3.04 1.17 8.36
CA PHE A 49 -2.37 0.34 7.37
C PHE A 49 -1.15 1.02 6.79
N ILE A 50 -0.05 0.27 6.74
CA ILE A 50 1.23 0.68 6.16
C ILE A 50 1.33 0.13 4.74
N TYR A 51 1.77 0.96 3.81
CA TYR A 51 2.10 0.53 2.46
C TYR A 51 3.42 -0.24 2.43
N THR A 52 3.39 -1.45 1.86
CA THR A 52 4.55 -2.36 1.90
C THR A 52 5.59 -2.08 0.81
N GLY A 53 5.33 -1.16 -0.12
CA GLY A 53 6.14 -0.98 -1.32
C GLY A 53 5.71 -1.87 -2.50
N CYS A 54 4.77 -2.79 -2.31
CA CYS A 54 4.27 -3.69 -3.35
C CYS A 54 2.90 -3.25 -3.87
N GLN A 55 2.75 -3.12 -5.19
CA GLN A 55 1.52 -2.71 -5.86
C GLN A 55 1.38 -3.35 -7.25
N ILE A 56 0.16 -3.37 -7.77
CA ILE A 56 -0.14 -3.66 -9.19
C ILE A 56 -0.92 -2.47 -9.75
N LEU A 57 -0.45 -1.91 -10.87
CA LEU A 57 -1.11 -0.80 -11.55
C LEU A 57 -1.34 -1.14 -13.01
N ASN A 58 -2.54 -0.85 -13.52
CA ASN A 58 -2.84 -0.94 -14.94
C ASN A 58 -2.22 0.25 -15.68
N LYS A 59 -1.57 0.00 -16.82
CA LYS A 59 -0.95 1.04 -17.67
C LYS A 59 -1.91 2.17 -18.05
N ASN A 60 -3.22 1.90 -18.14
CA ASN A 60 -4.20 2.91 -18.52
C ASN A 60 -4.33 4.04 -17.49
N LEU A 61 -3.90 3.82 -16.24
CA LEU A 61 -3.85 4.87 -15.22
C LEU A 61 -2.87 5.99 -15.54
N PHE A 62 -1.92 5.73 -16.46
CA PHE A 62 -0.87 6.65 -16.85
C PHE A 62 -1.20 7.43 -18.13
N ASN A 63 -2.33 7.16 -18.79
CA ASN A 63 -2.67 7.74 -20.10
C ASN A 63 -2.78 9.28 -20.09
N GLU A 64 -3.07 9.88 -18.94
CA GLU A 64 -3.18 11.34 -18.78
C GLU A 64 -1.89 12.00 -18.28
N TYR A 65 -0.79 11.24 -18.16
CA TYR A 65 0.47 11.73 -17.62
C TYR A 65 1.52 11.86 -18.72
N GLU A 66 2.27 12.97 -18.67
CA GLU A 66 3.39 13.22 -19.58
C GLU A 66 4.59 12.34 -19.25
N VAL A 67 5.51 12.21 -20.22
CA VAL A 67 6.76 11.45 -20.05
C VAL A 67 7.77 12.31 -19.30
N GLU A 68 7.50 12.52 -18.02
CA GLU A 68 8.33 13.29 -17.09
C GLU A 68 8.38 12.63 -15.71
N ASN A 69 9.22 13.16 -14.82
CA ASN A 69 9.28 12.69 -13.45
C ASN A 69 8.08 13.21 -12.66
N PHE A 70 7.31 12.32 -12.05
CA PHE A 70 6.21 12.69 -11.16
C PHE A 70 6.08 11.74 -9.98
N SER A 71 5.41 12.19 -8.91
CA SER A 71 5.10 11.36 -7.75
C SER A 71 3.92 10.43 -8.03
N ILE A 72 4.08 9.14 -7.73
CA ILE A 72 3.00 8.15 -7.83
C ILE A 72 1.78 8.52 -6.97
N ALA A 73 1.98 9.31 -5.91
CA ALA A 73 0.90 9.81 -5.06
C ALA A 73 -0.13 10.64 -5.86
N LYS A 74 0.24 11.23 -7.01
CA LYS A 74 -0.73 11.89 -7.90
C LYS A 74 -1.80 10.91 -8.40
N ILE A 75 -1.41 9.69 -8.79
CA ILE A 75 -2.33 8.64 -9.23
C ILE A 75 -3.16 8.14 -8.05
N TRP A 76 -2.51 7.86 -6.92
CA TRP A 76 -3.20 7.38 -5.72
C TRP A 76 -4.24 8.38 -5.22
N ASN A 77 -3.92 9.67 -5.15
CA ASN A 77 -4.85 10.72 -4.72
C ASN A 77 -6.06 10.82 -5.66
N LYS A 78 -5.85 10.75 -6.97
CA LYS A 78 -6.93 10.77 -7.96
C LYS A 78 -7.86 9.56 -7.80
N LEU A 79 -7.30 8.37 -7.57
CA LEU A 79 -8.07 7.14 -7.31
C LEU A 79 -8.79 7.20 -5.96
N LEU A 80 -8.14 7.73 -4.93
CA LEU A 80 -8.69 7.89 -3.58
C LEU A 80 -9.91 8.83 -3.59
N MET A 81 -9.82 9.97 -4.27
CA MET A 81 -10.95 10.91 -4.43
C MET A 81 -12.16 10.26 -5.12
N LYS A 82 -11.92 9.28 -5.99
CA LYS A 82 -12.97 8.52 -6.68
C LYS A 82 -13.45 7.29 -5.91
N GLN A 83 -12.89 7.02 -4.72
CA GLN A 83 -13.10 5.78 -3.96
C GLN A 83 -12.77 4.52 -4.78
N GLN A 84 -11.72 4.61 -5.60
CA GLN A 84 -11.28 3.56 -6.52
C GLN A 84 -9.87 3.05 -6.23
N LEU A 85 -9.23 3.54 -5.17
CA LEU A 85 -7.92 3.03 -4.75
C LEU A 85 -8.13 1.75 -3.93
N ASN A 86 -7.70 0.61 -4.45
CA ASN A 86 -7.90 -0.69 -3.80
C ASN A 86 -6.69 -1.05 -2.94
N GLY A 87 -6.95 -1.74 -1.84
CA GLY A 87 -5.93 -2.31 -0.96
C GLY A 87 -6.14 -3.82 -0.80
N PHE A 88 -5.05 -4.54 -0.57
CA PHE A 88 -5.08 -5.94 -0.14
C PHE A 88 -4.32 -6.05 1.17
N GLU A 89 -4.97 -6.55 2.21
CA GLU A 89 -4.30 -6.75 3.49
C GLU A 89 -3.40 -7.99 3.46
N SER A 90 -2.14 -7.80 3.85
CA SER A 90 -1.24 -8.89 4.20
C SER A 90 -1.33 -9.15 5.69
N ILE A 91 -1.48 -10.43 6.04
CA ILE A 91 -1.44 -10.93 7.42
C ILE A 91 -0.03 -11.34 7.87
N ASN A 92 0.99 -11.12 7.02
CA ASN A 92 2.37 -11.49 7.33
C ASN A 92 3.03 -10.44 8.22
N LYS A 93 3.97 -10.87 9.07
CA LYS A 93 4.85 -9.95 9.79
C LYS A 93 5.64 -9.11 8.79
N PHE A 94 5.67 -7.80 9.02
CA PHE A 94 6.30 -6.87 8.12
C PHE A 94 7.55 -6.26 8.74
N HIS A 95 8.69 -6.52 8.10
CA HIS A 95 9.99 -6.02 8.52
C HIS A 95 10.37 -4.82 7.65
N HIS A 96 9.86 -3.64 7.99
CA HIS A 96 10.25 -2.42 7.31
C HIS A 96 11.61 -1.93 7.86
N LEU A 97 12.62 -1.86 7.00
CA LEU A 97 13.90 -1.22 7.33
C LEU A 97 13.75 0.30 7.26
N THR A 98 13.18 0.90 8.31
CA THR A 98 12.89 2.34 8.38
C THR A 98 14.13 3.18 8.69
N ASN A 99 15.00 2.69 9.58
CA ASN A 99 16.14 3.42 10.08
C ASN A 99 17.26 2.49 10.59
N LEU A 100 18.40 3.08 10.96
CA LEU A 100 19.57 2.36 11.44
C LEU A 100 19.30 1.56 12.74
N GLU A 101 18.43 2.06 13.62
CA GLU A 101 18.06 1.36 14.86
C GLU A 101 17.29 0.06 14.54
N ILE A 102 16.28 0.14 13.68
CA ILE A 102 15.51 -1.03 13.24
C ILE A 102 16.40 -2.03 12.49
N PHE A 103 17.29 -1.55 11.62
CA PHE A 103 18.29 -2.40 10.97
C PHE A 103 19.16 -3.16 11.97
N LYS A 104 19.67 -2.48 13.01
CA LYS A 104 20.47 -3.13 14.07
C LYS A 104 19.66 -4.16 14.86
N LYS A 105 18.39 -3.86 15.19
CA LYS A 105 17.49 -4.81 15.87
C LYS A 105 17.24 -6.07 15.03
N LEU A 106 17.07 -5.93 13.72
CA LEU A 106 16.87 -7.05 12.79
C LEU A 106 18.14 -7.88 12.55
N LYS A 107 19.33 -7.26 12.65
CA LYS A 107 20.60 -7.98 12.51
C LYS A 107 20.91 -8.87 13.74
N GLY A 108 20.39 -8.50 14.91
CA GLY A 108 20.60 -9.23 16.16
C GLY A 108 19.49 -10.22 16.54
N SER A 109 18.45 -10.36 15.69
CA SER A 109 17.30 -11.25 15.88
C SER A 109 17.44 -12.59 15.17
#